data_AF-A0A377V4J6-F1
#
_entry.id   AF-A0A377V4J6-F1
#
_cell.length_a   1.000
_cell.length_b   1.000
_cell.length_c   1.000
_cell.angle_alpha   90.00
_cell.angle_beta   90.00
_cell.angle_gamma   90.00
#
_symmetry.space_group_name_H-M   'P 1'
#
loop_
_entity.id
_entity.type
_entity.pdbx_description
1 polymer ?
#
loop_
_entity_poly.entity_id
_entity_poly.type
_entity_poly.pdbx_seq_one_letter_code
_entity_poly.pdbx_strand_id
1 'polypeptide(L)'
;MSTQMMKAVQQHAFGGPEVLSYEDAPMPVLQAGEVLVQVHAVGVNRRTAICAMAINSCRRSGGRGPLSLDPRDRSLRGGGGAGG
;
A
#
# COMPACT_ATOMS: atom_id res chain seq x y z
N MET A 1 19.99 -8.56 -14.47
CA MET A 1 19.83 -7.52 -13.43
C MET A 1 19.50 -8.24 -12.14
N SER A 2 20.42 -8.24 -11.17
CA SER A 2 20.18 -8.84 -9.85
C SER A 2 19.23 -7.93 -9.07
N THR A 3 18.09 -8.46 -8.66
CA THR A 3 17.17 -7.74 -7.77
C THR A 3 17.84 -7.65 -6.41
N GLN A 4 18.32 -6.46 -6.04
CA GLN A 4 18.85 -6.22 -4.71
C GLN A 4 17.66 -6.05 -3.76
N MET A 5 17.71 -6.74 -2.61
CA MET A 5 16.64 -6.73 -1.62
C MET A 5 17.02 -5.85 -0.42
N MET A 6 16.02 -5.27 0.24
CA MET A 6 16.12 -4.52 1.48
C MET A 6 15.09 -5.03 2.49
N LYS A 7 15.31 -4.82 3.78
CA LYS A 7 14.28 -5.11 4.79
C LYS A 7 13.28 -3.95 4.88
N ALA A 8 11.99 -4.27 4.89
CA ALA A 8 10.91 -3.31 4.98
C ALA A 8 9.79 -3.82 5.89
N VAL A 9 9.05 -2.89 6.51
CA VAL A 9 7.77 -3.19 7.14
C VAL A 9 6.69 -3.11 6.06
N GLN A 10 6.09 -4.23 5.69
CA GLN A 10 5.02 -4.32 4.70
C GLN A 10 3.68 -4.58 5.38
N GLN A 11 2.63 -4.14 4.70
CA GLN A 11 1.25 -4.36 5.11
C GLN A 11 0.49 -5.04 3.98
N HIS A 12 -0.02 -6.23 4.25
CA HIS A 12 -0.80 -7.01 3.27
C HIS A 12 -2.30 -6.99 3.54
N ALA A 13 -2.72 -6.60 4.75
CA ALA A 13 -4.10 -6.50 5.17
C ALA A 13 -4.27 -5.31 6.14
N PHE A 14 -5.51 -4.83 6.26
CA PHE A 14 -5.82 -3.78 7.23
C PHE A 14 -6.06 -4.35 8.63
N GLY A 15 -5.66 -3.60 9.66
CA GLY A 15 -5.84 -4.00 11.05
C GLY A 15 -4.99 -3.19 12.02
N GLY A 16 -4.80 -3.72 13.23
CA GLY A 16 -3.86 -3.18 14.20
C GLY A 16 -2.41 -3.50 13.84
N PRO A 17 -1.45 -3.25 14.73
CA PRO A 17 -0.02 -3.50 14.49
C PRO A 17 0.34 -4.94 14.07
N GLU A 18 -0.51 -5.91 14.39
CA GLU A 18 -0.36 -7.33 14.07
C GLU A 18 -0.34 -7.64 12.57
N VAL A 19 -0.86 -6.74 11.72
CA VAL A 19 -0.88 -6.93 10.25
C VAL A 19 0.41 -6.47 9.56
N LEU A 20 1.35 -5.90 10.32
CA LEU A 20 2.63 -5.42 9.80
C LEU A 20 3.67 -6.55 9.83
N SER A 21 4.26 -6.85 8.67
CA SER A 21 5.32 -7.86 8.52
C SER A 21 6.67 -7.21 8.28
N TYR A 22 7.73 -7.73 8.89
CA TYR A 22 9.10 -7.32 8.58
C TYR A 22 9.74 -8.32 7.63
N GLU A 23 9.88 -7.94 6.36
CA GLU A 23 10.23 -8.85 5.26
C GLU A 23 11.19 -8.21 4.26
N ASP A 24 11.72 -9.02 3.34
CA ASP A 24 12.53 -8.52 2.24
C ASP A 24 11.64 -7.93 1.13
N ALA A 25 11.96 -6.72 0.70
CA ALA A 25 11.33 -6.00 -0.40
C ALA A 25 12.40 -5.61 -1.44
N PRO A 26 12.03 -5.46 -2.73
CA PRO A 26 12.98 -5.01 -3.75
C PRO A 26 13.46 -3.58 -3.43
N MET A 27 14.75 -3.33 -3.65
CA MET A 27 15.31 -2.00 -3.57
C MET A 27 14.66 -1.09 -4.64
N PRO A 28 14.20 0.12 -4.29
CA PRO A 28 13.60 1.04 -5.26
C PRO A 28 14.63 1.51 -6.29
N VAL A 29 14.16 1.75 -7.52
CA VAL A 29 14.98 2.22 -8.64
C VAL A 29 14.87 3.74 -8.76
N LEU A 30 16.00 4.44 -8.65
CA LEU A 30 16.05 5.90 -8.74
C LEU A 30 15.66 6.43 -10.11
N GLN A 31 14.81 7.45 -10.13
CA GLN A 31 14.52 8.26 -11.31
C GLN A 31 15.26 9.61 -11.30
N ALA A 32 15.22 10.32 -12.43
CA ALA A 32 15.83 11.63 -12.54
C ALA A 32 15.24 12.62 -11.52
N GLY A 33 16.11 13.23 -10.70
CA GLY A 33 15.70 14.16 -9.65
C GLY A 33 15.38 13.52 -8.29
N GLU A 34 15.48 12.20 -8.17
CA GLU A 34 15.30 11.49 -6.90
C GLU A 34 16.64 11.15 -6.24
N VAL A 35 16.60 10.87 -4.93
CA VAL A 35 17.75 10.39 -4.15
C VAL A 35 17.38 9.14 -3.35
N LEU A 36 18.29 8.17 -3.28
CA LEU A 36 18.11 6.95 -2.49
C LEU A 36 18.74 7.15 -1.13
N VAL A 37 17.97 6.94 -0.07
CA VAL A 37 18.40 7.16 1.30
C VAL A 37 18.44 5.83 2.05
N GLN A 38 19.57 5.53 2.69
CA GLN A 38 19.66 4.44 3.65
C GLN A 38 19.07 4.88 4.99
N VAL A 39 17.95 4.28 5.37
CA VAL A 39 17.20 4.66 6.56
C VAL A 39 17.81 4.01 7.80
N HIS A 40 18.27 4.82 8.75
CA HIS A 40 18.76 4.35 10.07
C HIS A 40 17.67 4.38 11.15
N ALA A 41 16.74 5.33 11.05
CA ALA A 41 15.63 5.50 11.98
C ALA A 41 14.42 6.09 11.26
N VAL A 42 13.22 5.75 11.72
CA VAL A 42 11.95 6.28 11.20
C VAL A 42 11.09 6.84 12.32
N GLY A 43 10.42 7.96 12.06
CA GLY A 43 9.40 8.50 12.94
C GLY A 43 8.05 7.83 12.67
N VAL A 44 7.43 7.26 13.70
CA VAL A 44 6.05 6.80 13.64
C VAL A 44 5.14 7.97 14.02
N ASN A 45 4.17 8.30 13.18
CA ASN A 45 3.25 9.41 13.42
C ASN A 45 1.80 8.92 13.42
N ARG A 46 0.86 9.78 13.81
CA ARG A 46 -0.57 9.41 13.83
C ARG A 46 -1.06 8.93 12.47
N ARG A 47 -0.54 9.50 11.38
CA ARG A 47 -0.95 9.14 10.02
C ARG A 47 -0.50 7.72 9.66
N THR A 48 0.71 7.29 10.06
CA THR A 48 1.18 5.93 9.78
C THR A 48 0.28 4.87 10.43
N ALA A 49 -0.20 5.10 11.66
CA ALA A 49 -1.15 4.19 12.32
C ALA A 49 -2.54 4.18 11.66
N ILE A 50 -3.08 5.34 11.26
CA ILE A 50 -4.39 5.43 10.61
C ILE A 50 -4.39 4.73 9.25
N CYS A 51 -3.30 4.84 8.48
CA CYS A 51 -3.17 4.13 7.21
C CYS A 51 -3.18 2.61 7.40
N ALA A 52 -2.53 2.09 8.45
CA ALA A 52 -2.56 0.66 8.78
C ALA A 52 -3.99 0.16 9.08
N MET A 53 -4.81 0.98 9.73
CA MET A 53 -6.16 0.59 10.14
C MET A 53 -7.24 0.70 9.04
N ALA A 54 -6.91 1.08 7.79
CA ALA A 54 -7.90 1.37 6.73
C ALA A 54 -8.91 2.50 7.03
N ILE A 55 -8.69 3.34 8.05
CA ILE A 55 -9.67 4.36 8.43
C ILE A 55 -9.61 5.51 7.43
N ASN A 56 -10.26 5.32 6.27
CA ASN A 56 -10.59 6.28 5.21
C ASN A 56 -9.50 7.25 4.69
N SER A 57 -8.27 7.20 5.17
CA SER A 57 -7.19 8.11 4.76
C SER A 57 -6.52 7.71 3.44
N CYS A 58 -6.67 6.46 2.99
CA CYS A 58 -6.26 6.03 1.66
C CYS A 58 -7.17 6.58 0.54
N ARG A 59 -8.34 7.16 0.87
CA ARG A 59 -9.27 7.72 -0.12
C ARG A 59 -8.82 9.04 -0.75
N ARG A 60 -7.78 9.71 -0.26
CA ARG A 60 -7.36 11.02 -0.81
C ARG A 60 -6.40 10.92 -2.01
N SER A 61 -5.91 9.73 -2.35
CA SER A 61 -5.03 9.51 -3.51
C SER A 61 -5.73 8.79 -4.68
N GLY A 62 -7.00 9.12 -4.95
CA GLY A 62 -7.67 8.77 -6.22
C GLY A 62 -7.86 7.28 -6.56
N GLY A 63 -7.60 6.37 -5.62
CA GLY A 63 -7.79 4.93 -5.79
C GLY A 63 -9.21 4.49 -5.42
N ARG A 64 -9.84 3.70 -6.30
CA ARG A 64 -11.17 3.10 -6.10
C ARG A 64 -11.24 2.27 -4.82
N GLY A 65 -11.93 2.79 -3.81
CA GLY A 65 -12.58 2.07 -2.70
C GLY A 65 -11.69 1.16 -1.83
N PRO A 66 -12.17 0.69 -0.66
CA PRO A 66 -11.56 -0.47 -0.03
C PRO A 66 -11.77 -1.64 -1.00
N LEU A 67 -10.68 -2.26 -1.46
CA LEU A 67 -10.76 -3.58 -2.08
C LEU A 67 -11.38 -4.48 -1.02
N SER A 68 -12.63 -4.86 -1.24
CA SER A 68 -13.23 -5.99 -0.55
C SER A 68 -12.30 -7.19 -0.75
N LEU A 69 -11.73 -7.70 0.34
CA LEU A 69 -11.00 -8.97 0.35
C LEU A 69 -11.97 -10.17 0.37
N ASP A 70 -13.27 -9.93 0.23
CA ASP A 70 -14.28 -10.98 0.15
C ASP A 70 -14.24 -11.63 -1.25
N PRO A 71 -13.92 -12.93 -1.37
CA PRO A 71 -13.97 -13.66 -2.64
C PRO A 71 -15.37 -13.68 -3.28
N ARG A 72 -16.41 -13.23 -2.57
CA ARG A 72 -17.80 -13.16 -3.01
C ARG A 72 -18.24 -11.77 -3.45
N ASP A 73 -17.36 -10.77 -3.43
CA ASP A 73 -17.75 -9.42 -3.85
C ASP A 73 -18.04 -9.34 -5.35
N ARG A 74 -19.32 -9.17 -5.66
CA ARG A 74 -19.88 -9.10 -7.02
C ARG A 74 -19.90 -7.67 -7.56
N SER A 75 -19.43 -6.67 -6.80
CA SER A 75 -19.50 -5.25 -7.16
C SER A 75 -18.70 -4.88 -8.42
N LEU A 76 -17.76 -5.73 -8.88
CA LEU A 76 -17.00 -5.53 -10.12
C LEU A 76 -17.71 -5.99 -11.40
N ARG A 77 -18.90 -6.61 -11.30
CA ARG A 77 -19.62 -7.14 -12.47
C ARG A 77 -20.87 -6.29 -12.77
N GLY A 78 -20.67 -5.10 -13.33
CA GLY A 78 -21.76 -4.31 -13.91
C GLY A 78 -21.30 -2.95 -14.43
N GLY A 79 -21.37 -2.75 -15.75
CA GLY A 79 -21.10 -1.45 -16.37
C GLY A 79 -20.65 -1.45 -17.82
N GLY A 80 -21.03 -2.44 -18.63
CA GLY A 80 -21.04 -2.27 -20.08
C GLY A 80 -22.28 -1.48 -20.48
N GLY A 81 -22.10 -0.35 -21.15
CA GLY A 81 -23.20 0.49 -21.62
C GLY A 81 -22.76 1.87 -22.08
N ALA A 82 -21.92 1.93 -23.12
CA ALA A 82 -21.85 3.11 -23.97
C ALA A 82 -22.94 3.00 -25.04
N GLY A 83 -23.81 4.00 -25.15
CA GLY A 83 -24.80 4.11 -26.23
C GLY A 83 -26.12 4.73 -25.78
N GLY A 84 -26.35 5.98 -26.19
CA GLY A 84 -27.58 6.75 -25.94
C GLY A 84 -27.29 8.23 -25.74
#